data_AF-A0A8J2Y8Y5-F1
#
_entry.id   AF-A0A8J2Y8Y5-F1
#
_cell.length_a   1.000
_cell.length_b   1.000
_cell.length_c   1.000
_cell.angle_alpha   90.00
_cell.angle_beta   90.00
_cell.angle_gamma   90.00
#
_symmetry.space_group_name_H-M   'P 1'
#
loop_
_entity.id
_entity.type
_entity.pdbx_description
1 polymer ?
#
loop_
_entity_poly.entity_id
_entity_poly.type
_entity_poly.pdbx_seq_one_letter_code
_entity_poly.pdbx_strand_id
1 'polypeptide(L)' 'MLAFIHGFVLAFGLILPLGVQNVFIFNQGAVQPRFYKALPAILAATFCDATLITLTVMGVSVMILTVSYLKMFYC' A
#
# COMPACT_ATOMS: atom_id res chain seq x y z
N MET A 1 -22.18 12.97 16.68
CA MET A 1 -22.57 11.64 16.16
C MET A 1 -22.29 11.50 14.65
N LEU A 2 -22.68 12.47 13.82
CA LEU A 2 -22.46 12.42 12.36
C LEU A 2 -20.98 12.26 11.94
N ALA A 3 -20.05 13.00 12.57
CA ALA A 3 -18.61 12.89 12.28
C ALA A 3 -18.03 11.51 12.61
N PHE A 4 -18.54 10.84 13.65
CA PHE A 4 -18.13 9.48 14.02
C PHE A 4 -18.60 8.47 12.97
N ILE A 5 -19.84 8.61 12.49
CA ILE A 5 -20.39 7.76 11.43
C ILE A 5 -19.67 8.01 10.10
N HIS A 6 -19.38 9.26 9.74
CA HIS A 6 -18.61 9.57 8.53
C HIS A 6 -17.18 9.02 8.61
N GLY A 7 -16.49 9.17 9.75
CA GLY A 7 -15.16 8.60 9.95
C GLY A 7 -15.17 7.07 9.90
N PHE A 8 -16.19 6.43 10.45
CA PHE A 8 -16.37 4.98 10.40
C PHE A 8 -16.64 4.48 8.98
N VAL A 9 -17.55 5.13 8.24
CA VAL A 9 -17.86 4.78 6.84
C VAL A 9 -16.65 5.04 5.93
N LEU A 10 -15.91 6.13 6.17
CA LEU A 10 -14.68 6.44 5.43
C LEU A 10 -13.59 5.40 5.73
N ALA A 11 -13.40 5.00 6.99
CA ALA A 11 -12.46 3.97 7.38
C ALA A 11 -12.80 2.62 6.73
N PHE A 12 -14.09 2.24 6.70
CA PHE A 12 -14.55 1.08 5.95
C PHE A 12 -14.29 1.23 4.45
N GLY A 13 -14.57 2.39 3.85
CA GLY A 13 -14.28 2.69 2.45
C GLY A 13 -12.79 2.75 2.11
N LEU A 14 -11.88 2.84 3.10
CA LEU A 14 -10.42 2.82 2.92
C LEU A 14 -9.79 1.45 3.20
N ILE A 15 -10.38 0.67 4.11
CA ILE A 15 -9.90 -0.68 4.49
C ILE A 15 -10.52 -1.79 3.64
N LEU A 16 -11.78 -1.63 3.23
CA LEU A 16 -12.51 -2.58 2.40
C LEU A 16 -12.10 -2.61 0.91
N PRO A 17 -11.55 -1.54 0.29
CA PRO A 17 -10.74 -1.70 -0.91
C PRO A 17 -9.42 -2.33 -0.50
N LEU A 18 -9.50 -3.61 -0.14
CA LEU A 18 -8.41 -4.53 -0.37
C LEU A 18 -8.06 -4.32 -1.84
N GLY A 19 -6.93 -3.66 -2.12
CA GLY A 19 -6.51 -3.44 -3.50
C GLY A 19 -6.49 -4.76 -4.26
N VAL A 20 -6.51 -4.72 -5.59
CA VAL A 20 -6.46 -5.95 -6.42
C VAL A 20 -5.30 -6.87 -6.01
N GLN A 21 -4.20 -6.31 -5.50
CA GLN A 21 -3.10 -7.06 -4.88
C GLN A 21 -3.53 -7.80 -3.59
N ASN A 22 -4.16 -7.12 -2.63
CA ASN A 22 -4.60 -7.72 -1.37
C ASN A 22 -5.77 -8.70 -1.54
N VAL A 23 -6.70 -8.43 -2.46
CA VAL A 23 -7.80 -9.36 -2.79
C VAL A 23 -7.26 -10.63 -3.43
N PHE A 24 -6.28 -10.53 -4.34
CA PHE A 24 -5.69 -11.71 -4.96
C PHE A 24 -4.98 -12.61 -3.92
N ILE A 25 -4.26 -12.01 -2.98
CA ILE A 25 -3.60 -12.75 -1.88
C ILE A 25 -4.65 -13.36 -0.95
N PHE A 26 -5.73 -12.63 -0.64
CA PHE A 26 -6.83 -13.12 0.19
C PHE A 26 -7.59 -14.26 -0.49
N ASN A 27 -7.82 -14.17 -1.80
CA ASN A 27 -8.49 -15.21 -2.58
C ASN A 27 -7.60 -16.46 -2.70
N GLN A 28 -6.29 -16.29 -2.92
CA GLN A 28 -5.34 -17.41 -2.91
C GLN A 28 -5.20 -18.05 -1.52
N GLY A 29 -5.34 -17.27 -0.45
CA GLY A 29 -5.36 -17.75 0.94
C GLY A 29 -6.67 -18.43 1.34
N ALA A 30 -7.82 -17.98 0.80
CA ALA A 30 -9.14 -18.52 1.11
C ALA A 30 -9.49 -19.77 0.27
N VAL A 31 -9.06 -19.81 -1.00
CA VAL A 31 -9.36 -20.90 -1.94
C VAL A 31 -8.43 -22.10 -1.74
N GLN A 32 -7.23 -21.92 -1.20
CA GLN A 32 -6.30 -23.03 -1.04
C GLN A 32 -6.31 -23.65 0.36
N PRO A 33 -6.48 -24.99 0.49
CA PRO A 33 -6.57 -25.68 1.77
C PRO A 33 -5.23 -25.78 2.53
N ARG A 34 -4.11 -25.41 1.92
CA ARG A 34 -2.75 -25.50 2.51
C ARG A 34 -2.05 -24.15 2.41
N PHE A 35 -1.73 -23.57 3.57
CA PHE A 35 -0.97 -22.32 3.75
C PHE A 35 0.32 -22.24 2.92
N TYR A 36 0.98 -23.38 2.69
CA TYR A 36 2.24 -23.45 1.95
C TYR A 36 2.16 -23.04 0.48
N LYS A 37 1.01 -23.22 -0.17
CA LYS A 37 0.85 -22.82 -1.57
C LYS A 37 0.46 -21.35 -1.73
N ALA A 38 -0.01 -20.69 -0.67
CA ALA A 38 -0.25 -19.24 -0.63
C ALA A 38 1.03 -18.44 -0.29
N LEU A 39 2.01 -19.04 0.39
CA LEU A 39 3.31 -18.43 0.70
C LEU A 39 4.03 -17.79 -0.50
N PRO A 40 4.19 -18.44 -1.66
CA PRO A 40 4.89 -17.82 -2.80
C PRO A 40 4.16 -16.59 -3.34
N ALA A 41 2.82 -16.58 -3.31
CA ALA A 41 2.02 -15.43 -3.74
C ALA A 41 2.17 -14.24 -2.76
N ILE A 42 2.20 -14.53 -1.46
CA ILE A 42 2.42 -13.51 -0.42
C ILE A 42 3.82 -12.91 -0.52
N LEU A 43 4.84 -13.76 -0.70
CA LEU A 43 6.23 -13.32 -0.89
C LEU A 43 6.39 -12.46 -2.14
N ALA A 44 5.79 -12.87 -3.27
CA ALA A 44 5.83 -12.09 -4.50
C ALA A 44 5.16 -10.70 -4.34
N ALA A 45 4.01 -10.64 -3.68
CA ALA A 45 3.30 -9.38 -3.44
C ALA A 45 4.05 -8.46 -2.49
N THR A 46 4.53 -8.99 -1.36
CA THR A 46 5.32 -8.20 -0.40
C THR A 46 6.63 -7.69 -0.99
N PHE A 47 7.30 -8.50 -1.82
CA PHE A 47 8.50 -8.06 -2.52
C PHE A 47 8.18 -6.92 -3.51
N CYS A 48 7.14 -7.08 -4.33
CA CYS A 48 6.71 -6.05 -5.27
C CYS A 48 6.36 -4.72 -4.57
N ASP A 49 5.55 -4.75 -3.52
CA ASP A 49 5.15 -3.55 -2.78
C ASP A 49 6.34 -2.89 -2.06
N ALA A 50 7.25 -3.68 -1.48
CA ALA A 50 8.49 -3.15 -0.90
C ALA A 50 9.36 -2.46 -1.96
N THR A 51 9.39 -2.99 -3.19
CA THR A 51 10.16 -2.39 -4.28
C THR A 51 9.51 -1.09 -4.77
N LEU A 52 8.18 -1.06 -4.91
CA LEU A 52 7.44 0.13 -5.32
C LEU A 52 7.56 1.28 -4.30
N ILE A 53 7.48 0.97 -3.01
CA ILE A 53 7.63 1.98 -1.95
C ILE A 53 9.06 2.52 -1.93
N THR A 54 10.08 1.65 -2.00
CA THR A 54 11.48 2.09 -2.00
C THR A 54 11.83 2.96 -3.21
N LEU A 55 11.37 2.58 -4.41
CA LEU A 55 11.51 3.39 -5.63
C LEU A 55 10.83 4.75 -5.50
N THR A 56 9.62 4.79 -4.93
CA THR A 56 8.87 6.03 -4.76
C THR A 56 9.58 6.97 -3.79
N VAL A 57 10.03 6.47 -2.64
CA VAL A 57 10.73 7.30 -1.63
C VAL A 57 12.07 7.79 -2.17
N MET A 58 12.86 6.94 -2.83
CA MET A 58 14.12 7.34 -3.44
C MET A 58 13.90 8.36 -4.58
N GLY A 59 12.91 8.12 -5.45
CA GLY A 59 12.59 9.02 -6.56
C GLY A 59 12.11 10.39 -6.10
N VAL A 60 11.22 10.43 -5.10
CA VAL A 60 10.74 11.68 -4.49
C VAL A 60 11.88 12.39 -3.77
N SER A 61 12.75 11.68 -3.05
CA SER A 61 13.91 12.26 -2.37
C SER A 61 14.87 12.95 -3.35
N VAL A 62 15.15 12.32 -4.50
CA VAL A 62 15.95 12.95 -5.56
C VAL A 62 15.24 14.17 -6.13
N MET A 63 13.94 14.06 -6.46
CA MET A 63 13.15 15.18 -6.99
C MET A 63 13.12 16.40 -6.06
N ILE A 64 13.01 16.20 -4.74
CA ILE A 64 13.06 17.27 -3.74
C ILE A 64 14.42 17.98 -3.77
N LEU A 65 15.51 17.24 -3.96
CA LEU A 65 16.86 17.79 -4.00
C LEU A 65 17.10 18.64 -5.28
N THR A 66 16.51 18.24 -6.41
CA THR A 66 16.67 18.93 -7.71
C THR A 66 15.75 20.14 -7.86
N VAL A 67 14.56 20.13 -7.26
CA VAL A 67 13.59 21.23 -7.35
C VAL A 67 13.94 22.33 -6.35
N SER A 68 14.60 23.39 -6.84
CA SER A 68 15.07 24.52 -6.02
C SER A 68 13.97 25.24 -5.21
N TYR A 69 12.70 25.14 -5.62
CA TYR A 69 11.55 25.71 -4.90
C TYR A 69 11.23 24.98 -3.59
N LEU A 70 11.45 23.66 -3.49
CA LEU A 70 11.21 22.90 -2.26
C LEU A 70 12.34 23.10 -1.24
N LYS A 71 13.57 23.36 -1.71
CA LYS A 71 14.71 23.73 -0.86
C LYS A 71 14.48 25.05 -0.10
N MET A 72 13.73 25.99 -0.69
CA MET A 72 13.41 27.29 -0.06
C MET A 72 12.31 27.19 1.01
N PHE A 73 11.40 26.20 0.93
CA PHE A 73 10.31 26.02 1.89
C PHE A 73 10.72 25.22 3.15
N TYR A 74 11.83 24.47 3.07
CA TYR A 74 12.34 23.63 4.16
C TYR A 74 13.48 24.28 4.97
N CYS A 75 13.90 25.51 4.61
CA CYS A 75 14.92 26.30 5.31
C CYS A 75 14.27 27.56 5.91
#